data_AF-A0A3N5N7L4-F1
#
_entry.id   AF-A0A3N5N7L4-F1
#
_cell.length_a   1.000
_cell.length_b   1.000
_cell.length_c   1.000
_cell.angle_alpha   90.00
_cell.angle_beta   90.00
_cell.angle_gamma   90.00
#
_symmetry.space_group_name_H-M   'P 1'
#
loop_
_entity.id
_entity.type
_entity.pdbx_description
1 polymer ?
#
loop_
_entity_poly.entity_id
_entity_poly.type
_entity_poly.pdbx_seq_one_letter_code
_entity_poly.pdbx_strand_id
1 'polypeptide(L)'
;MNSRDGALIAVLLAAGTLLQYFISPLGLLLTPDVITAFFCLGIIIIRPKIPEALGIGIAGGFLSMLVPGSILPWANLVSGPAGAFACLYFYNLSRDGTDFAPIVTTFSATLVSGCTFIAVATVFLSGTILSRFGDYGAFVVAYLPIILGTAVLNAVIVQLLVILTKKVTARGPA
;
A
#
# COMPACT_ATOMS: atom_id res chain seq x y z
N MET A 1 4.25 -6.66 -19.76
CA MET A 1 3.68 -7.74 -18.91
C MET A 1 3.01 -8.79 -19.77
N ASN A 2 3.13 -10.07 -19.41
CA ASN A 2 2.36 -11.14 -20.04
C ASN A 2 0.92 -11.17 -19.46
N SER A 3 -0.05 -11.75 -20.17
CA SER A 3 -1.45 -11.80 -19.71
C SER A 3 -1.60 -12.50 -18.35
N ARG A 4 -0.71 -13.45 -18.03
CA ARG A 4 -0.68 -14.14 -16.73
C ARG A 4 -0.27 -13.21 -15.58
N ASP A 5 0.68 -12.31 -15.81
CA ASP A 5 1.17 -11.37 -14.79
C ASP A 5 0.07 -10.36 -14.43
N GLY A 6 -0.62 -9.83 -15.45
CA GLY A 6 -1.76 -8.94 -15.26
C GLY A 6 -2.90 -9.62 -14.50
N ALA A 7 -3.21 -10.88 -14.82
CA ALA A 7 -4.21 -11.65 -14.09
C ALA A 7 -3.82 -11.86 -12.62
N LEU A 8 -2.54 -12.14 -12.34
CA LEU A 8 -2.06 -12.34 -10.97
C LEU A 8 -2.14 -11.05 -10.15
N ILE A 9 -1.81 -9.89 -10.73
CA ILE A 9 -2.01 -8.58 -10.09
C ILE A 9 -3.49 -8.33 -9.82
N ALA A 10 -4.37 -8.59 -10.78
CA ALA A 10 -5.79 -8.37 -10.60
C ALA A 10 -6.35 -9.22 -9.45
N VAL A 11 -5.93 -10.48 -9.34
CA VAL A 11 -6.31 -11.37 -8.24
C VAL A 11 -5.75 -10.88 -6.90
N LEU A 12 -4.50 -10.42 -6.85
CA LEU A 12 -3.90 -9.86 -5.63
C LEU A 12 -4.62 -8.58 -5.18
N LEU A 13 -4.93 -7.68 -6.11
CA LEU A 13 -5.68 -6.46 -5.83
C LEU A 13 -7.11 -6.76 -5.37
N ALA A 14 -7.78 -7.73 -5.98
CA ALA A 14 -9.10 -8.17 -5.55
C ALA A 14 -9.07 -8.77 -4.14
N ALA A 15 -8.08 -9.62 -3.83
CA ALA A 15 -7.88 -10.18 -2.50
C ALA A 15 -7.60 -9.09 -1.46
N GLY A 16 -6.76 -8.10 -1.80
CA GLY A 16 -6.50 -6.94 -0.94
C GLY A 16 -7.74 -6.09 -0.69
N THR A 17 -8.56 -5.89 -1.72
CA THR A 17 -9.83 -5.14 -1.60
C THR A 17 -10.82 -5.86 -0.70
N LEU A 18 -10.93 -7.19 -0.82
CA LEU A 18 -11.77 -7.99 0.07
C LEU A 18 -11.28 -7.92 1.52
N LEU A 19 -9.97 -8.08 1.75
CA LEU A 19 -9.40 -8.01 3.09
C LEU A 19 -9.62 -6.61 3.71
N GLN A 20 -9.41 -5.54 2.92
CA GLN A 20 -9.73 -4.17 3.29
C GLN A 20 -11.19 -4.00 3.70
N TYR A 21 -12.11 -4.58 2.92
CA TYR A 21 -13.54 -4.54 3.19
C TYR A 21 -13.92 -5.21 4.51
N PHE A 22 -13.30 -6.35 4.84
CA PHE A 22 -13.52 -7.04 6.13
C PHE A 22 -12.93 -6.30 7.33
N ILE A 23 -11.83 -5.56 7.14
CA ILE A 23 -11.18 -4.78 8.21
C ILE A 23 -11.86 -3.42 8.41
N SER A 24 -12.51 -2.89 7.38
CA SER A 24 -13.19 -1.60 7.44
C SER A 24 -14.20 -1.44 8.59
N PRO A 25 -15.11 -2.41 8.87
CA PRO A 25 -16.09 -2.28 9.94
C PRO A 25 -15.53 -2.47 11.36
N LEU A 26 -14.25 -2.80 11.53
CA LEU A 26 -13.65 -3.11 12.85
C LEU A 26 -13.44 -1.87 13.74
N GLY A 27 -13.85 -0.68 13.29
CA GLY A 27 -13.95 0.50 14.13
C GLY A 27 -12.62 1.05 14.65
N LEU A 28 -11.48 0.64 14.08
CA LEU A 28 -10.25 1.41 14.26
C LEU A 28 -10.50 2.81 13.70
N LEU A 29 -10.14 3.83 14.49
CA LEU A 29 -10.35 5.26 14.24
C LEU A 29 -9.91 5.72 12.84
N LEU A 30 -9.09 4.92 12.14
CA LEU A 30 -8.78 4.98 10.72
C LEU A 30 -8.63 3.55 10.16
N THR A 31 -9.20 3.28 9.00
CA THR A 31 -9.04 1.98 8.33
C THR A 31 -7.64 1.86 7.72
N PRO A 32 -6.84 0.85 8.08
CA PRO A 32 -5.49 0.68 7.54
C PRO A 32 -5.54 0.31 6.05
N ASP A 33 -4.78 0.97 5.17
CA ASP A 33 -4.76 0.64 3.73
C ASP A 33 -3.92 -0.63 3.49
N VAL A 34 -4.60 -1.77 3.45
CA VAL A 34 -4.01 -3.09 3.22
C VAL A 34 -3.84 -3.35 1.72
N ILE A 35 -4.60 -2.68 0.86
CA ILE A 35 -4.45 -2.77 -0.61
C ILE A 35 -3.01 -2.43 -1.02
N THR A 36 -2.37 -1.50 -0.31
CA THR A 36 -0.95 -1.17 -0.44
C THR A 36 -0.01 -2.36 -0.28
N ALA A 37 -0.26 -3.24 0.68
CA ALA A 37 0.51 -4.47 0.86
C ALA A 37 0.40 -5.38 -0.37
N PHE A 38 -0.82 -5.55 -0.91
CA PHE A 38 -1.07 -6.47 -2.03
C PHE A 38 -0.50 -6.00 -3.35
N PHE A 39 -0.58 -4.69 -3.66
CA PHE A 39 0.09 -4.21 -4.86
C PHE A 39 1.62 -4.23 -4.72
N CYS A 40 2.17 -3.95 -3.52
CA CYS A 40 3.62 -4.05 -3.27
C CYS A 40 4.09 -5.49 -3.48
N LEU A 41 3.34 -6.47 -2.97
CA LEU A 41 3.59 -7.89 -3.20
C LEU A 41 3.58 -8.23 -4.71
N GLY A 42 2.58 -7.74 -5.45
CA GLY A 42 2.50 -7.92 -6.90
C GLY A 42 3.73 -7.37 -7.63
N ILE A 43 4.18 -6.17 -7.25
CA ILE A 43 5.40 -5.54 -7.79
C ILE A 43 6.65 -6.38 -7.47
N ILE A 44 6.77 -6.89 -6.23
CA ILE A 44 7.89 -7.72 -5.78
C ILE A 44 7.96 -9.05 -6.56
N ILE A 45 6.81 -9.68 -6.82
CA ILE A 45 6.73 -10.98 -7.52
C ILE A 45 6.98 -10.82 -9.03
N ILE A 46 6.27 -9.89 -9.68
CA ILE A 46 6.27 -9.78 -11.15
C ILE A 46 7.43 -8.94 -11.67
N ARG A 47 7.93 -8.00 -10.85
CA ARG A 47 8.94 -7.01 -11.23
C ARG A 47 8.56 -6.23 -12.51
N PRO A 48 7.43 -5.51 -12.46
CA PRO A 48 6.98 -4.69 -13.59
C PRO A 48 7.94 -3.52 -13.86
N LYS A 49 7.88 -2.96 -15.07
CA LYS A 49 8.56 -1.71 -15.40
C LYS A 49 7.90 -0.54 -14.65
N ILE A 50 8.58 0.60 -14.56
CA ILE A 50 8.05 1.82 -13.92
C ILE A 50 6.62 2.18 -14.37
N PRO A 51 6.28 2.27 -15.68
CA PRO A 51 4.92 2.63 -16.09
C PRO A 51 3.87 1.58 -15.69
N GLU A 52 4.26 0.31 -15.70
CA GLU A 52 3.40 -0.79 -15.28
C GLU A 52 3.15 -0.73 -13.76
N ALA A 53 4.19 -0.51 -12.94
CA ALA A 53 4.08 -0.34 -11.50
C ALA A 53 3.17 0.84 -11.12
N LEU A 54 3.31 1.97 -11.82
CA LEU A 54 2.43 3.13 -11.63
C LEU A 54 0.97 2.79 -11.96
N GLY A 55 0.72 2.05 -13.04
CA GLY A 55 -0.62 1.59 -13.40
C GLY A 55 -1.24 0.70 -12.31
N ILE A 56 -0.46 -0.20 -11.72
CA ILE A 56 -0.89 -1.04 -10.58
C ILE A 56 -1.20 -0.17 -9.36
N GLY A 57 -0.35 0.82 -9.06
CA GLY A 57 -0.57 1.75 -7.95
C GLY A 57 -1.83 2.61 -8.14
N ILE A 58 -2.12 3.05 -9.36
CA ILE A 58 -3.36 3.76 -9.69
C ILE A 58 -4.57 2.84 -9.52
N ALA A 59 -4.51 1.61 -10.01
CA ALA A 59 -5.58 0.64 -9.84
C ALA A 59 -5.84 0.32 -8.36
N GLY A 60 -4.77 0.12 -7.57
CA GLY A 60 -4.84 -0.06 -6.13
C GLY A 60 -5.46 1.16 -5.43
N GLY A 61 -4.99 2.37 -5.74
CA GLY A 61 -5.54 3.62 -5.20
C GLY A 61 -7.01 3.84 -5.55
N PHE A 62 -7.42 3.45 -6.76
CA PHE A 62 -8.82 3.48 -7.18
C PHE A 62 -9.68 2.48 -6.41
N LEU A 63 -9.18 1.28 -6.15
CA LEU A 63 -9.87 0.29 -5.31
C LEU A 63 -9.98 0.77 -3.85
N SER A 64 -8.91 1.35 -3.31
CA SER A 64 -8.91 1.97 -1.97
C SER A 64 -9.88 3.15 -1.86
N MET A 65 -10.13 3.86 -2.96
CA MET A 65 -11.16 4.91 -3.02
C MET A 65 -12.58 4.34 -2.92
N LEU A 66 -12.82 3.16 -3.51
CA LEU A 66 -14.15 2.54 -3.53
C LEU A 66 -14.51 1.86 -2.21
N VAL A 67 -13.51 1.45 -1.41
CA VAL A 67 -13.78 0.83 -0.11
C VAL A 67 -14.13 1.91 0.93
N PRO A 68 -15.32 1.84 1.57
CA PRO A 68 -15.70 2.80 2.60
C PRO A 68 -14.74 2.70 3.80
N GLY A 69 -14.28 3.84 4.33
CA GLY A 69 -13.33 3.90 5.45
C GLY A 69 -12.30 5.04 5.38
N SER A 70 -12.03 5.57 4.18
CA SER A 70 -11.10 6.69 4.00
C SER A 70 -11.78 8.04 4.19
N ILE A 71 -11.17 8.90 5.02
CA ILE A 71 -11.59 10.30 5.24
C ILE A 71 -11.47 11.14 3.95
N LEU A 72 -10.54 10.74 3.06
CA LEU A 72 -10.36 11.32 1.73
C LEU A 72 -10.15 10.24 0.67
N PRO A 73 -11.23 9.74 0.05
CA PRO A 73 -11.13 8.69 -0.94
C PRO A 73 -10.22 9.06 -2.13
N TRP A 74 -10.16 10.34 -2.51
CA TRP A 74 -9.44 10.79 -3.71
C TRP A 74 -7.93 10.93 -3.48
N ALA A 75 -7.48 11.12 -2.23
CA ALA A 75 -6.06 11.18 -1.92
C ALA A 75 -5.36 9.82 -2.18
N ASN A 76 -6.11 8.71 -2.10
CA ASN A 76 -5.62 7.37 -2.43
C ASN A 76 -5.23 7.22 -3.90
N LEU A 77 -5.82 8.00 -4.80
CA LEU A 77 -5.49 7.99 -6.22
C LEU A 77 -4.07 8.53 -6.50
N VAL A 78 -3.57 9.40 -5.61
CA VAL A 78 -2.21 9.99 -5.70
C VAL A 78 -1.22 9.20 -4.84
N SER A 79 -1.64 8.77 -3.64
CA SER A 79 -0.77 8.00 -2.75
C SER A 79 -0.49 6.58 -3.26
N GLY A 80 -1.41 5.97 -4.01
CA GLY A 80 -1.24 4.67 -4.65
C GLY A 80 -0.05 4.62 -5.61
N PRO A 81 0.01 5.45 -6.67
CA PRO A 81 1.16 5.49 -7.57
C PRO A 81 2.46 5.91 -6.87
N ALA A 82 2.41 6.82 -5.90
CA ALA A 82 3.59 7.19 -5.11
C ALA A 82 4.13 5.99 -4.30
N GLY A 83 3.25 5.21 -3.67
CA GLY A 83 3.59 3.98 -2.97
C GLY A 83 4.15 2.90 -3.89
N ALA A 84 3.55 2.71 -5.07
CA ALA A 84 4.02 1.75 -6.06
C ALA A 84 5.41 2.11 -6.61
N PHE A 85 5.65 3.39 -6.88
CA PHE A 85 6.96 3.89 -7.28
C PHE A 85 8.00 3.67 -6.18
N ALA A 86 7.67 4.02 -4.94
CA ALA A 86 8.53 3.80 -3.78
C ALA A 86 8.84 2.31 -3.60
N CYS A 87 7.84 1.43 -3.71
CA CYS A 87 8.03 -0.01 -3.62
C CYS A 87 9.04 -0.49 -4.67
N LEU A 88 8.88 -0.10 -5.93
CA LEU A 88 9.80 -0.48 -7.01
C LEU A 88 11.21 0.08 -6.78
N TYR A 89 11.32 1.33 -6.32
CA TYR A 89 12.60 1.98 -6.04
C TYR A 89 13.35 1.29 -4.90
N PHE A 90 12.71 1.14 -3.74
CA PHE A 90 13.32 0.48 -2.58
C PHE A 90 13.63 -0.99 -2.86
N TYR A 91 12.80 -1.66 -3.65
CA TYR A 91 13.03 -3.06 -4.02
C TYR A 91 14.26 -3.22 -4.91
N ASN A 92 14.47 -2.31 -5.86
CA ASN A 92 15.70 -2.28 -6.66
C ASN A 92 16.93 -1.96 -5.80
N LEU A 93 16.80 -1.12 -4.78
CA LEU A 93 17.90 -0.76 -3.86
C LEU A 93 18.24 -1.88 -2.87
N SER A 94 17.22 -2.62 -2.39
CA SER A 94 17.38 -3.70 -1.40
C SER A 94 17.66 -5.07 -2.05
N ARG A 95 17.93 -5.08 -3.36
CA ARG A 95 18.10 -6.27 -4.21
C ARG A 95 19.28 -7.15 -3.79
N ASP A 96 20.25 -6.59 -3.07
CA ASP A 96 21.58 -7.19 -2.90
C ASP A 96 21.85 -7.92 -1.58
N GLY A 97 20.86 -8.35 -0.77
CA GLY A 97 21.31 -9.07 0.44
C GLY A 97 20.44 -9.90 1.38
N THR A 98 19.11 -9.85 1.45
CA THR A 98 18.44 -10.61 2.53
C THR A 98 16.99 -11.00 2.26
N ASP A 99 16.52 -12.08 2.91
CA ASP A 99 15.11 -12.47 3.01
C ASP A 99 14.22 -11.38 3.66
N PHE A 100 14.81 -10.31 4.20
CA PHE A 100 14.14 -9.15 4.79
C PHE A 100 13.89 -8.01 3.81
N ALA A 101 14.40 -8.09 2.57
CA ALA A 101 14.12 -7.10 1.53
C ALA A 101 12.61 -6.78 1.37
N PRO A 102 11.68 -7.75 1.35
CA PRO A 102 10.24 -7.45 1.18
C PRO A 102 9.65 -6.63 2.33
N ILE A 103 10.14 -6.83 3.56
CA ILE A 103 9.71 -6.09 4.75
C ILE A 103 10.10 -4.63 4.60
N VAL A 104 11.40 -4.37 4.37
CA VAL A 104 11.93 -3.01 4.31
C VAL A 104 11.31 -2.23 3.15
N THR A 105 11.11 -2.89 2.02
CA THR A 105 10.53 -2.25 0.83
C THR A 105 9.07 -1.90 1.04
N THR A 106 8.28 -2.82 1.61
CA THR A 106 6.85 -2.60 1.84
C THR A 106 6.62 -1.59 2.96
N PHE A 107 7.42 -1.65 4.02
CA PHE A 107 7.39 -0.66 5.09
C PHE A 107 7.67 0.75 4.56
N SER A 108 8.75 0.90 3.78
CA SER A 108 9.12 2.19 3.19
C SER A 108 8.10 2.67 2.16
N ALA A 109 7.56 1.77 1.34
CA ALA A 109 6.50 2.10 0.38
C ALA A 109 5.22 2.59 1.07
N THR A 110 4.83 1.93 2.18
CA THR A 110 3.65 2.32 2.96
C THR A 110 3.86 3.66 3.66
N LEU A 111 5.07 3.91 4.19
CA LEU A 111 5.43 5.23 4.72
C LEU A 111 5.32 6.33 3.66
N VAL A 112 5.91 6.12 2.48
CA VAL A 112 5.86 7.12 1.39
C VAL A 112 4.43 7.35 0.92
N SER A 113 3.64 6.29 0.77
CA SER A 113 2.22 6.39 0.41
C SER A 113 1.43 7.15 1.48
N GLY A 114 1.58 6.80 2.76
CA GLY A 114 0.90 7.48 3.87
C GLY A 114 1.32 8.95 4.04
N CYS A 115 2.61 9.26 3.90
CA CYS A 115 3.10 10.65 3.92
C CYS A 115 2.56 11.45 2.74
N THR A 116 2.48 10.84 1.55
CA THR A 116 1.87 11.46 0.37
C THR A 116 0.37 11.70 0.60
N PHE A 117 -0.33 10.75 1.23
CA PHE A 117 -1.73 10.92 1.62
C PHE A 117 -1.92 12.10 2.58
N ILE A 118 -1.09 12.21 3.62
CA ILE A 118 -1.12 13.37 4.53
C ILE A 118 -0.85 14.66 3.77
N ALA A 119 0.18 14.71 2.94
CA ALA A 119 0.55 15.92 2.20
C ALA A 119 -0.57 16.38 1.25
N VAL A 120 -1.23 15.44 0.57
CA VAL A 120 -2.40 15.76 -0.26
C VAL A 120 -3.58 16.19 0.62
N ALA A 121 -3.83 15.51 1.73
CA ALA A 121 -4.88 15.88 2.67
C ALA A 121 -4.68 17.29 3.26
N THR A 122 -3.47 17.67 3.64
CA THR A 122 -3.19 19.01 4.22
C THR A 122 -3.34 20.13 3.20
N VAL A 123 -2.97 19.90 1.94
CA VAL A 123 -3.13 20.89 0.87
C VAL A 123 -4.60 21.11 0.51
N PHE A 124 -5.36 20.02 0.31
CA PHE A 124 -6.73 20.11 -0.19
C PHE A 124 -7.79 20.30 0.91
N LEU A 125 -7.53 19.83 2.14
CA LEU A 125 -8.45 19.94 3.28
C LEU A 125 -7.99 20.93 4.35
N SER A 126 -7.10 21.85 3.99
CA SER A 126 -6.57 22.88 4.88
C SER A 126 -7.64 23.55 5.76
N GLY A 127 -8.78 23.94 5.19
CA GLY A 127 -9.90 24.53 5.94
C GLY A 127 -10.61 23.58 6.93
N THR A 128 -10.79 22.31 6.57
CA THR A 128 -11.42 21.30 7.44
C THR A 128 -10.46 20.85 8.55
N ILE A 129 -9.16 20.78 8.25
CA ILE A 129 -8.12 20.41 9.22
C ILE A 129 -7.95 21.53 10.23
N LEU A 130 -7.90 22.80 9.79
CA LEU A 130 -7.77 23.94 10.69
C LEU A 130 -8.99 24.08 11.63
N SER A 131 -10.19 23.74 11.15
CA SER A 131 -11.41 23.77 11.99
C SER A 131 -11.58 22.57 12.93
N ARG A 132 -11.00 21.40 12.61
CA ARG A 132 -11.12 20.18 13.45
C ARG A 132 -9.95 19.96 14.39
N PHE A 133 -8.74 20.32 13.97
CA PHE A 133 -7.49 20.04 14.68
C PHE A 133 -6.76 21.31 15.13
N GLY A 134 -7.19 22.50 14.70
CA GLY A 134 -6.62 23.80 15.09
C GLY A 134 -5.26 24.09 14.45
N ASP A 135 -4.43 23.07 14.23
CA ASP A 135 -3.11 23.17 13.61
C ASP A 135 -2.86 21.97 12.69
N TYR A 136 -2.11 22.21 11.60
CA TYR A 136 -1.62 21.19 10.70
C TYR A 136 -0.68 20.20 11.42
N GLY A 137 0.09 20.69 12.40
CA GLY A 137 0.97 19.85 13.22
C GLY A 137 0.21 18.78 14.01
N ALA A 138 -0.94 19.14 14.60
CA ALA A 138 -1.78 18.21 15.36
C ALA A 138 -2.37 17.10 14.47
N PHE A 139 -2.75 17.43 13.24
CA PHE A 139 -3.20 16.46 12.25
C PHE A 139 -2.09 15.47 11.88
N VAL A 140 -0.87 15.96 11.59
CA VAL A 140 0.26 15.07 11.27
C VAL A 140 0.60 14.17 12.45
N VAL A 141 0.67 14.71 13.67
CA VAL A 141 1.00 13.92 14.88
C VAL A 141 -0.06 12.85 15.18
N ALA A 142 -1.35 13.14 14.92
CA ALA A 142 -2.41 12.15 15.08
C ALA A 142 -2.34 11.03 14.03
N TYR A 143 -1.95 11.34 12.80
CA TYR A 143 -1.90 10.37 11.69
C TYR A 143 -0.60 9.57 11.60
N LEU A 144 0.51 10.13 12.07
CA LEU A 144 1.82 9.47 12.05
C LEU A 144 1.84 8.07 12.72
N PRO A 145 1.28 7.87 13.94
CA PRO A 145 1.25 6.54 14.56
C PRO A 145 0.37 5.56 13.78
N ILE A 146 -0.64 6.05 13.08
CA ILE A 146 -1.53 5.24 12.25
C ILE A 146 -0.76 4.75 11.02
N ILE A 147 -0.03 5.64 10.34
CA ILE A 147 0.81 5.27 9.20
C ILE A 147 1.92 4.31 9.61
N LEU A 148 2.52 4.52 10.79
CA LEU A 148 3.52 3.58 11.31
C LEU A 148 2.90 2.21 11.61
N GLY A 149 1.73 2.18 12.24
CA GLY A 149 0.99 0.95 12.51
C GLY A 149 0.63 0.20 11.23
N THR A 150 0.12 0.91 10.22
CA THR A 150 -0.19 0.31 8.92
C THR A 150 1.05 -0.17 8.18
N ALA A 151 2.15 0.58 8.22
CA ALA A 151 3.40 0.18 7.60
C ALA A 151 3.95 -1.11 8.21
N VAL A 152 3.89 -1.26 9.53
CA VAL A 152 4.28 -2.50 10.22
C VAL A 152 3.38 -3.66 9.80
N LEU A 153 2.06 -3.48 9.86
CA LEU A 153 1.10 -4.52 9.48
C LEU A 153 1.30 -4.96 8.02
N ASN A 154 1.40 -4.00 7.09
CA ASN A 154 1.61 -4.27 5.67
C ASN A 154 2.94 -5.00 5.43
N ALA A 155 4.01 -4.60 6.11
CA ALA A 155 5.31 -5.27 5.98
C ALA A 155 5.26 -6.72 6.48
N VAL A 156 4.57 -6.98 7.59
CA VAL A 156 4.36 -8.35 8.11
C VAL A 156 3.52 -9.18 7.14
N ILE A 157 2.42 -8.62 6.65
CA ILE A 157 1.53 -9.29 5.68
C ILE A 157 2.30 -9.67 4.42
N VAL A 158 3.06 -8.73 3.83
CA VAL A 158 3.86 -9.01 2.61
C VAL A 158 4.94 -10.04 2.89
N GLN A 159 5.63 -9.97 4.04
CA GLN A 159 6.64 -10.98 4.36
C GLN A 159 6.04 -12.38 4.42
N LEU A 160 4.93 -12.53 5.14
CA LEU A 160 4.22 -13.80 5.25
C LEU A 160 3.78 -14.30 3.87
N LEU A 161 3.20 -13.42 3.05
CA LEU A 161 2.77 -13.75 1.70
C LEU A 161 3.96 -14.17 0.81
N VAL A 162 5.09 -13.46 0.84
CA VAL A 162 6.30 -13.83 0.08
C VAL A 162 6.81 -15.21 0.49
N ILE A 163 6.85 -15.52 1.80
CA ILE A 163 7.25 -16.83 2.30
C ILE A 163 6.28 -17.92 1.82
N LEU A 164 4.97 -17.66 1.89
CA LEU A 164 3.93 -18.57 1.43
C LEU A 164 4.03 -18.81 -0.08
N THR A 165 4.22 -17.76 -0.88
CA THR A 165 4.40 -17.86 -2.33
C THR A 165 5.63 -18.70 -2.66
N LYS A 166 6.78 -18.44 -2.01
CA LYS A 166 8.00 -19.26 -2.17
C LYS A 166 7.73 -20.74 -1.86
N LYS A 167 7.00 -21.04 -0.79
CA LYS A 167 6.64 -22.43 -0.41
C LYS A 167 5.69 -23.10 -1.41
N VAL A 168 4.71 -22.39 -1.95
CA VAL A 168 3.77 -22.93 -2.93
C VAL A 168 4.48 -23.19 -4.26
N THR A 169 5.34 -22.27 -4.71
CA THR A 169 6.14 -22.45 -5.92
C THR A 169 7.12 -23.61 -5.80
N ALA A 170 7.70 -23.83 -4.60
CA ALA A 170 8.54 -25.00 -4.32
C ALA A 170 7.78 -26.34 -4.29
N ARG A 171 6.44 -26.31 -4.28
CA ARG A 171 5.56 -27.49 -4.29
C ARG A 171 4.82 -27.69 -5.62
N GLY A 172 5.08 -26.86 -6.63
CA GLY A 172 4.48 -27.02 -7.96
C GLY A 172 4.97 -28.31 -8.63
N PRO A 173 4.10 -29.04 -9.36
CA PRO A 173 4.48 -30.27 -10.03
C PRO A 173 5.56 -29.98 -11.08
N ALA A 174 6.67 -30.73 -11.01
CA ALA A 174 7.65 -30.85 -12.07
C ALA A 174 7.04 -31.54 -13.30
#